data_AF-A0A4S0IHH5-F1
#
_entry.id   AF-A0A4S0IHH5-F1
#
_cell.length_a   1.000
_cell.length_b   1.000
_cell.length_c   1.000
_cell.angle_alpha   90.00
_cell.angle_beta   90.00
_cell.angle_gamma   90.00
#
_symmetry.space_group_name_H-M   'P 1'
#
loop_
_entity.id
_entity.type
_entity.pdbx_description
1 polymer ?
#
loop_
_entity_poly.entity_id
_entity_poly.type
_entity_poly.pdbx_seq_one_letter_code
_entity_poly.pdbx_strand_id
1 'polypeptide(L)'
;MLALFYALPWLRWEGHQAVLLDINARRFDLFGWTLWPGDVGVLIGMLAVMAVGLALLTHLAGRVWCGHACPQTLWRRAFDGIARGMARVLPVPAVGP
;
A
#
# COMPACT_ATOMS: atom_id res chain seq x y z
N MET A 1 -2.19 -6.99 7.03
CA MET A 1 -2.10 -6.21 5.77
C MET A 1 -0.91 -5.28 5.69
N LEU A 2 -0.53 -4.53 6.73
CA LEU A 2 0.61 -3.60 6.62
C LEU A 2 1.94 -4.29 6.25
N ALA A 3 2.27 -5.40 6.91
CA ALA A 3 3.44 -6.20 6.54
C ALA A 3 3.40 -6.69 5.08
N LEU A 4 2.22 -7.10 4.59
CA LEU A 4 2.03 -7.49 3.19
C LEU A 4 2.23 -6.30 2.23
N PHE A 5 1.73 -5.12 2.58
CA PHE A 5 1.91 -3.89 1.79
C PHE A 5 3.38 -3.50 1.65
N TYR A 6 4.17 -3.66 2.73
CA TYR A 6 5.62 -3.41 2.69
C TYR A 6 6.41 -4.54 2.05
N ALA A 7 5.96 -5.78 2.16
CA ALA A 7 6.65 -6.94 1.59
C ALA A 7 6.40 -7.09 0.08
N LEU A 8 5.24 -6.63 -0.42
CA LEU A 8 4.86 -6.73 -1.84
C LEU A 8 5.93 -6.26 -2.82
N PRO A 9 6.53 -5.05 -2.68
CA PRO A 9 7.55 -4.58 -3.62
C PRO A 9 8.87 -5.37 -3.53
N TRP A 10 9.17 -6.01 -2.40
CA TRP A 10 10.36 -6.86 -2.27
C TRP A 10 10.16 -8.28 -2.77
N LEU A 11 8.93 -8.66 -3.11
CA LEU A 11 8.65 -9.96 -3.68
C LEU A 11 9.29 -10.06 -5.06
N ARG A 12 10.18 -11.03 -5.24
CA ARG A 12 10.80 -11.33 -6.53
C ARG A 12 10.03 -12.46 -7.20
N TRP A 13 9.77 -12.31 -8.49
CA TRP A 13 9.10 -13.29 -9.33
C TRP A 13 9.95 -13.50 -10.58
N GLU A 14 10.31 -14.76 -10.90
CA GLU A 14 11.11 -15.08 -12.11
C GLU A 14 12.41 -14.25 -12.23
N GLY A 15 13.10 -14.02 -11.11
CA GLY A 15 14.35 -13.24 -11.06
C GLY A 15 14.19 -11.71 -11.14
N HIS A 16 12.99 -11.20 -11.41
CA HIS A 16 12.67 -9.77 -11.52
C HIS A 16 11.75 -9.33 -10.37
N GLN A 17 11.58 -8.02 -10.15
CA GLN A 17 10.69 -7.52 -9.10
C GLN A 17 9.23 -7.75 -9.52
N ALA A 18 8.43 -8.35 -8.63
CA ALA A 18 7.06 -8.76 -8.95
C ALA A 18 6.15 -7.57 -9.30
N VAL A 19 6.42 -6.39 -8.76
CA VAL A 19 5.76 -5.14 -9.15
C VAL A 19 6.85 -4.12 -9.46
N LEU A 20 7.17 -3.95 -10.74
CA LEU A 20 8.21 -3.03 -11.22
C LEU A 20 7.59 -1.95 -12.11
N LEU A 21 7.81 -0.69 -11.70
CA LEU A 21 7.46 0.49 -12.49
C LEU A 21 8.74 1.05 -13.12
N ASP A 22 8.99 0.72 -14.39
CA ASP A 22 10.15 1.25 -15.12
C ASP A 22 9.74 2.44 -16.00
N ILE A 23 10.00 3.63 -15.47
CA ILE A 23 9.64 4.91 -16.11
C ILE A 23 10.49 5.15 -17.38
N ASN A 24 11.73 4.64 -17.41
CA ASN A 24 12.65 4.91 -18.51
C ASN A 24 12.31 4.04 -19.73
N ALA A 25 12.09 2.74 -19.51
CA ALA A 25 11.69 1.81 -20.56
C ALA A 25 10.18 1.82 -20.84
N ARG A 26 9.39 2.62 -20.09
CA ARG A 26 7.92 2.72 -20.18
C ARG A 26 7.22 1.36 -20.09
N ARG A 27 7.78 0.44 -19.31
CA ARG A 27 7.25 -0.90 -19.06
C ARG A 27 6.76 -1.00 -17.63
N PHE A 28 5.64 -1.67 -17.46
CA PHE A 28 5.08 -1.98 -16.15
C PHE A 28 5.02 -3.50 -16.01
N ASP A 29 5.84 -4.07 -15.14
CA ASP A 29 5.82 -5.51 -14.89
C ASP A 29 4.97 -5.82 -13.65
N LEU A 30 3.91 -6.60 -13.85
CA LEU A 30 3.02 -7.09 -12.81
C LEU A 30 3.02 -8.61 -12.78
N PHE A 31 3.67 -9.19 -11.77
CA PHE A 31 3.71 -10.64 -11.52
C PHE A 31 4.04 -11.48 -12.77
N GLY A 32 4.95 -10.98 -13.62
CA GLY A 32 5.35 -11.62 -14.89
C GLY A 32 4.59 -11.15 -16.14
N TRP A 33 3.59 -10.28 -16.00
CA TRP A 33 2.96 -9.57 -17.12
C TRP A 33 3.63 -8.25 -17.40
N THR A 34 4.26 -8.12 -18.57
CA THR A 34 4.85 -6.87 -19.05
C THR A 34 3.82 -6.07 -19.84
N LEU A 35 3.33 -4.97 -19.25
CA LEU A 35 2.42 -4.03 -19.90
C LEU A 35 3.24 -2.96 -20.63
N TRP A 36 2.98 -2.82 -21.92
CA TRP A 36 3.55 -1.75 -22.76
C TRP A 36 2.61 -0.55 -22.84
N PRO A 37 3.09 0.62 -23.29
CA PRO A 37 2.27 1.84 -23.41
C PRO A 37 1.05 1.69 -24.33
N GLY A 38 1.04 0.73 -25.25
CA GLY A 38 -0.13 0.41 -26.08
C GLY A 38 -1.25 -0.30 -25.32
N ASP A 39 -0.94 -0.97 -24.21
CA ASP A 39 -1.86 -1.81 -23.44
C ASP A 39 -2.46 -1.09 -22.23
N VAL A 40 -2.42 0.25 -22.21
CA VAL A 40 -2.96 1.08 -21.12
C VAL A 40 -4.44 0.76 -20.84
N GLY A 41 -5.20 0.35 -21.86
CA GLY A 41 -6.58 -0.12 -21.68
C GLY A 41 -6.70 -1.33 -20.75
N VAL A 42 -5.77 -2.29 -20.85
CA VAL A 42 -5.71 -3.47 -19.98
C VAL A 42 -5.36 -3.06 -18.55
N LEU A 43 -4.39 -2.16 -18.39
CA LEU A 43 -4.01 -1.61 -17.08
C LEU A 43 -5.22 -0.93 -16.41
N ILE A 44 -5.92 -0.04 -17.12
CA ILE A 44 -7.10 0.65 -16.60
C ILE A 44 -8.22 -0.34 -16.23
N GLY A 45 -8.49 -1.34 -17.08
CA GLY A 45 -9.48 -2.37 -16.80
C GLY A 45 -9.16 -3.16 -15.53
N MET A 46 -7.90 -3.55 -15.36
CA MET A 46 -7.45 -4.26 -14.15
C MET A 46 -7.56 -3.37 -12.90
N LEU A 47 -7.17 -2.10 -12.98
CA LEU A 47 -7.35 -1.12 -11.91
C LEU A 47 -8.84 -0.94 -11.57
N ALA A 48 -9.72 -0.90 -12.56
CA ALA A 48 -11.16 -0.79 -12.35
C ALA A 48 -11.72 -2.02 -11.62
N VAL A 49 -11.32 -3.24 -12.02
CA VAL A 49 -11.72 -4.48 -11.33
C VAL A 49 -11.22 -4.49 -9.88
N MET A 50 -9.96 -4.09 -9.64
CA MET A 50 -9.39 -3.98 -8.30
C MET A 50 -10.14 -2.95 -7.45
N ALA A 51 -10.47 -1.79 -8.02
CA ALA A 51 -11.20 -0.73 -7.34
C ALA A 51 -12.63 -1.15 -6.98
N VAL A 52 -13.35 -1.78 -7.92
CA VAL A 52 -14.70 -2.31 -7.67
C VAL A 52 -14.66 -3.43 -6.64
N GLY A 53 -13.70 -4.35 -6.73
CA GLY A 53 -13.51 -5.41 -5.74
C GLY A 53 -13.24 -4.86 -4.33
N LEU A 54 -12.39 -3.84 -4.22
CA LEU A 54 -12.15 -3.13 -2.97
C LEU A 54 -13.42 -2.45 -2.46
N ALA A 55 -14.17 -1.74 -3.31
CA ALA A 55 -15.42 -1.08 -2.94
C ALA A 55 -16.47 -2.09 -2.43
N LEU A 56 -16.63 -3.22 -3.12
CA LEU A 56 -17.48 -4.33 -2.69
C LEU A 56 -17.07 -4.88 -1.33
N LEU A 57 -15.78 -5.13 -1.13
CA LEU A 57 -15.24 -5.60 0.15
C LEU A 57 -15.53 -4.59 1.27
N THR A 58 -15.47 -3.30 0.96
CA THR A 58 -15.76 -2.22 1.90
C THR A 58 -17.27 -2.11 2.19
N HIS A 59 -18.13 -2.39 1.21
CA HIS A 59 -19.57 -2.43 1.42
C HIS A 59 -20.02 -3.64 2.23
N LEU A 60 -19.45 -4.83 1.97
CA LEU A 60 -19.84 -6.08 2.64
C LEU A 60 -19.21 -6.24 4.02
N ALA A 61 -17.94 -5.84 4.19
CA ALA A 61 -17.15 -6.06 5.41
C ALA A 61 -16.49 -4.77 5.92
N GLY A 62 -17.09 -3.61 5.65
CA GLY A 62 -16.48 -2.30 5.87
C GLY A 62 -15.93 -2.04 7.26
N ARG A 63 -16.60 -2.48 8.34
CA ARG A 63 -16.05 -2.32 9.69
C ARG A 63 -14.80 -3.18 9.94
N VAL A 64 -14.76 -4.38 9.40
CA VAL A 64 -13.61 -5.27 9.53
C VAL A 64 -12.45 -4.71 8.71
N TRP A 65 -12.73 -4.28 7.48
CA TRP A 65 -11.73 -3.71 6.58
C TRP A 65 -11.21 -2.36 7.08
N CYS A 66 -12.07 -1.37 7.26
CA CYS A 66 -11.69 -0.04 7.75
C CYS A 66 -11.17 -0.07 9.19
N GLY A 67 -11.64 -1.01 10.03
CA GLY A 67 -11.22 -1.12 11.42
C GLY A 67 -9.86 -1.80 11.62
N HIS A 68 -9.54 -2.83 10.83
CA HIS A 68 -8.38 -3.70 11.10
C HIS A 68 -7.43 -3.91 9.91
N ALA A 69 -7.89 -3.67 8.68
CA ALA A 69 -7.15 -4.02 7.47
C ALA A 69 -6.64 -2.79 6.71
N CYS A 70 -7.32 -1.65 6.82
CA CYS A 70 -6.99 -0.41 6.12
C CYS A 70 -5.56 0.06 6.45
N PRO A 71 -4.67 0.17 5.44
CA PRO A 71 -3.27 0.53 5.66
C PRO A 71 -3.13 1.90 6.33
N GLN A 72 -3.96 2.88 5.94
CA GLN A 72 -3.95 4.24 6.50
C GLN A 72 -4.29 4.25 8.00
N THR A 73 -5.28 3.47 8.42
CA THR A 73 -5.67 3.37 9.83
C THR A 73 -4.61 2.64 10.65
N LEU A 74 -4.03 1.57 10.12
CA LEU A 74 -2.96 0.84 10.79
C LEU A 74 -1.69 1.68 10.94
N TRP A 75 -1.33 2.45 9.90
CA TRP A 75 -0.19 3.35 9.90
C TRP A 75 -0.35 4.46 10.94
N ARG A 76 -1.52 5.11 10.98
CA ARG A 76 -1.84 6.13 11.99
C ARG A 76 -1.72 5.56 13.40
N ARG A 77 -2.31 4.39 13.67
CA ARG A 77 -2.24 3.74 14.98
C ARG A 77 -0.82 3.35 15.38
N ALA A 78 -0.01 2.90 14.42
CA ALA A 78 1.40 2.62 14.66
C ALA A 78 2.15 3.90 15.06
N PHE A 79 1.96 5.00 14.32
CA PHE A 79 2.58 6.29 14.64
C PHE A 79 2.12 6.84 15.99
N ASP A 80 0.82 6.81 16.28
CA ASP A 80 0.27 7.23 17.58
C ASP A 80 0.79 6.34 18.74
N GLY A 81 1.07 5.07 18.46
CA GLY A 81 1.71 4.16 19.40
C GLY A 81 3.17 4.56 19.67
N ILE A 82 3.93 4.84 18.62
CA ILE A 82 5.32 5.31 18.70
C ILE A 82 5.39 6.65 19.43
N ALA A 83 4.53 7.62 19.07
CA ALA A 83 4.49 8.94 19.68
C ALA A 83 4.18 8.86 21.18
N ARG A 84 3.20 8.04 21.59
CA ARG A 84 2.92 7.79 23.01
C ARG A 84 4.06 7.05 23.71
N GLY A 85 4.74 6.13 23.02
CA GLY A 85 5.92 5.46 23.53
C GLY A 85 7.07 6.44 23.79
N MET A 86 7.38 7.28 22.80
CA MET A 86 8.37 8.34 22.90
C MET A 86 8.01 9.36 23.98
N ALA A 87 6.74 9.75 24.12
CA ALA A 87 6.31 10.70 25.15
C ALA A 87 6.55 10.18 26.59
N ARG A 88 6.69 8.86 26.80
CA ARG A 88 7.10 8.30 28.09
C ARG A 88 8.61 8.35 28.34
N VAL A 89 9.40 8.49 27.28
CA VAL A 89 10.87 8.37 27.30
C VAL A 89 11.55 9.73 27.18
N LEU A 90 10.98 10.63 26.38
CA LEU A 90 11.56 11.93 26.09
C LEU A 90 11.03 12.98 27.08
N PRO A 91 11.89 13.65 27.87
CA PRO A 91 11.49 14.90 28.51
C PRO A 91 11.19 15.89 27.40
N VAL A 92 9.92 16.27 27.22
CA VAL A 92 9.53 17.29 26.23
C VAL A 92 10.11 18.62 26.70
N PRO A 93 11.12 19.20 26.01
CA PRO A 93 11.59 20.52 26.37
C PRO A 93 10.45 21.51 26.14
N ALA A 94 10.20 22.39 27.12
CA ALA A 94 9.23 23.46 26.97
C ALA A 94 9.69 24.37 25.84
N VAL A 95 9.06 24.25 24.67
CA VAL A 95 9.18 25.27 23.62
C VAL A 95 8.35 26.46 24.12
N GLY A 96 9.04 27.44 24.71
CA GLY A 96 8.47 28.74 25.03
C GLY A 96 8.16 29.54 23.75
N PRO A 97 7.31 30.58 23.86
CA PRO A 97 6.94 31.43 22.72
C PRO A 97 8.12 32.17 22.12
#